data_AF-V2XNH1-F1
#
_entry.id   AF-V2XNH1-F1
#
_cell.length_a   1.000
_cell.length_b   1.000
_cell.length_c   1.000
_cell.angle_alpha   90.00
_cell.angle_beta   90.00
_cell.angle_gamma   90.00
#
_symmetry.space_group_name_H-M   'P 1'
#
loop_
_entity.id
_entity.type
_entity.pdbx_description
1 polymer ?
#
loop_
_entity_poly.entity_id
_entity_poly.type
_entity_poly.pdbx_seq_one_letter_code
_entity_poly.pdbx_strand_id
1 'polypeptide(L)'
;MADGKKYILDGYRFNDSDSYEQARRELNKIAEIKAEKDLKDETVLREIYDNLVESGEFSTPVGIGFLREAQRKLVKNPEQRKTMKAIPYSAVLSKEEGISGFSDDFKEKDASEKDENTDKDEEKSDGSIFIINNLKSKIRNYRIIIAFMAVMVLVPFGVVIYDKFFSANSAQEALVNEYASWKEELTKKEQELNEREKIFEGMADKKLNSEIKAGEEENGESQNSGS
;
A
#
# COMPACT_ATOMS: atom_id res chain seq x y z
N MET A 1 -8.79 28.25 32.81
CA MET A 1 -9.57 27.45 31.85
C MET A 1 -10.98 28.03 31.79
N ALA A 2 -11.20 29.07 30.99
CA ALA A 2 -12.50 29.72 30.83
C ALA A 2 -12.48 30.62 29.59
N ASP A 3 -12.71 30.06 28.39
CA ASP A 3 -13.13 30.87 27.24
C ASP A 3 -13.89 30.03 26.18
N GLY A 4 -14.75 29.12 26.63
CA GLY A 4 -15.48 28.20 25.74
C GLY A 4 -16.75 28.77 25.12
N LYS A 5 -17.04 30.06 25.28
CA LYS A 5 -18.31 30.71 24.84
C LYS A 5 -18.12 31.82 23.79
N LYS A 6 -16.88 32.13 23.38
CA LYS A 6 -16.59 33.31 22.56
C LYS A 6 -17.04 33.20 21.10
N TYR A 7 -17.21 31.98 20.58
CA TYR A 7 -17.48 31.72 19.17
C TYR A 7 -18.64 30.73 18.96
N ILE A 8 -19.78 30.98 19.61
CA ILE A 8 -20.99 30.16 19.43
C ILE A 8 -22.08 31.03 18.79
N LEU A 9 -22.61 30.61 17.65
CA LEU A 9 -23.68 31.31 16.93
C LEU A 9 -24.66 30.28 16.33
N ASP A 10 -25.96 30.52 16.53
CA ASP A 10 -27.05 29.68 15.99
C ASP A 10 -26.89 28.16 16.24
N GLY A 11 -26.33 27.81 17.42
CA GLY A 11 -26.05 26.41 17.79
C GLY A 11 -24.74 25.83 17.24
N TYR A 12 -24.03 26.56 16.37
CA TYR A 12 -22.71 26.19 15.85
C TYR A 12 -21.59 26.78 16.71
N ARG A 13 -20.54 25.99 16.93
CA ARG A 13 -19.27 26.45 17.53
C ARG A 13 -18.24 26.64 16.43
N PHE A 14 -17.64 27.82 16.38
CA PHE A 14 -16.56 28.16 15.48
C PHE A 14 -15.22 28.10 16.23
N ASN A 15 -14.16 27.74 15.51
CA ASN A 15 -12.83 27.61 16.08
C ASN A 15 -12.05 28.94 16.00
N ASP A 16 -12.40 29.78 15.04
CA ASP A 16 -11.75 31.05 14.73
C ASP A 16 -12.74 32.23 14.76
N SER A 17 -12.21 33.41 15.06
CA SER A 17 -13.00 34.64 15.13
C SER A 17 -13.55 35.05 13.77
N ASP A 18 -12.79 34.82 12.70
CA ASP A 18 -13.16 35.24 11.35
C ASP A 18 -14.39 34.49 10.83
N SER A 19 -14.44 33.16 11.02
CA SER A 19 -15.59 32.32 10.66
C SER A 19 -16.80 32.64 11.53
N TYR A 20 -16.59 32.98 12.81
CA TYR A 20 -17.69 33.44 13.67
C TYR A 20 -18.28 34.78 13.17
N GLU A 21 -17.42 35.75 12.81
CA GLU A 21 -17.89 37.02 12.25
C GLU A 21 -18.54 36.85 10.88
N GLN A 22 -18.00 35.96 10.03
CA GLN A 22 -18.60 35.57 8.76
C GLN A 22 -20.01 35.02 8.99
N ALA A 23 -20.17 34.03 9.88
CA ALA A 23 -21.47 33.45 10.20
C ALA A 23 -22.44 34.49 10.76
N ARG A 24 -21.95 35.47 11.53
CA ARG A 24 -22.75 36.59 12.04
C ARG A 24 -23.24 37.50 10.91
N ARG A 25 -22.38 37.82 9.94
CA ARG A 25 -22.77 38.59 8.75
C ARG A 25 -23.81 37.83 7.92
N GLU A 26 -23.58 36.54 7.67
CA GLU A 26 -24.51 35.68 6.93
C GLU A 26 -25.87 35.60 7.63
N LEU A 27 -25.90 35.41 8.95
CA LEU A 27 -27.13 35.36 9.72
C LEU A 27 -27.94 36.67 9.62
N ASN A 28 -27.26 37.82 9.71
CA ASN A 28 -27.91 39.12 9.54
C ASN A 28 -28.48 39.27 8.13
N LYS A 29 -27.72 38.86 7.11
CA LYS A 29 -28.18 38.89 5.71
C LYS A 29 -29.38 37.97 5.48
N ILE A 30 -29.39 36.78 6.08
CA ILE A 30 -30.54 35.87 6.03
C ILE A 30 -31.77 36.53 6.69
N ALA A 31 -31.59 37.21 7.82
CA ALA A 31 -32.69 37.91 8.49
C ALA A 31 -33.26 39.05 7.63
N GLU A 32 -32.39 39.80 6.94
CA GLU A 32 -32.77 40.85 6.00
C GLU A 32 -33.56 40.28 4.81
N ILE A 33 -33.06 39.23 4.17
CA ILE A 33 -33.74 38.54 3.07
C ILE A 33 -35.11 38.02 3.50
N LYS A 34 -35.20 37.44 4.72
CA LYS A 34 -36.46 36.97 5.30
C LYS A 34 -37.47 38.09 5.59
N ALA A 35 -36.98 39.31 5.82
CA ALA A 35 -37.83 40.47 6.12
C ALA A 35 -38.27 41.22 4.86
N GLU A 36 -37.40 41.33 3.85
CA GLU A 36 -37.65 42.11 2.63
C GLU A 36 -38.38 41.30 1.55
N LYS A 37 -38.12 40.00 1.44
CA LYS A 37 -38.61 39.16 0.33
C LYS A 37 -39.66 38.16 0.81
N ASP A 38 -40.69 37.94 0.01
CA ASP A 38 -41.68 36.89 0.28
C ASP A 38 -41.13 35.52 -0.11
N LEU A 39 -40.56 34.82 0.87
CA LEU A 39 -40.02 33.46 0.71
C LEU A 39 -41.10 32.38 0.50
N LYS A 40 -42.38 32.76 0.46
CA LYS A 40 -43.48 31.86 0.09
C LYS A 40 -43.64 31.75 -1.43
N ASP A 41 -43.24 32.79 -2.18
CA ASP A 41 -43.25 32.74 -3.64
C ASP A 41 -42.06 31.89 -4.12
N GLU A 42 -42.39 30.81 -4.84
CA GLU A 42 -41.43 29.84 -5.37
C GLU A 42 -40.48 30.47 -6.40
N THR A 43 -40.96 31.48 -7.16
CA THR A 43 -40.17 32.16 -8.19
C THR A 43 -39.14 33.08 -7.55
N VAL A 44 -39.57 33.85 -6.55
CA VAL A 44 -38.70 34.77 -5.80
C VAL A 44 -37.66 33.98 -4.99
N LEU A 45 -38.09 32.91 -4.34
CA LEU A 45 -37.20 32.04 -3.56
C LEU A 45 -36.12 31.40 -4.44
N ARG A 46 -36.46 31.05 -5.69
CA ARG A 46 -35.52 30.52 -6.67
C ARG A 46 -34.46 31.51 -7.07
N GLU A 47 -34.87 32.70 -7.47
CA GLU A 47 -33.95 33.77 -7.87
C GLU A 47 -32.96 34.10 -6.74
N ILE A 48 -33.48 34.21 -5.51
CA ILE A 48 -32.65 34.42 -4.32
C ILE A 48 -31.67 33.25 -4.14
N TYR A 49 -32.13 32.00 -4.23
CA TYR A 49 -31.27 30.84 -4.09
C TYR A 49 -30.15 30.82 -5.14
N ASP A 50 -30.49 30.98 -6.42
CA ASP A 50 -29.52 30.91 -7.52
C ASP A 50 -28.48 32.04 -7.41
N ASN A 51 -28.92 33.26 -7.05
CA ASN A 51 -28.03 34.40 -6.81
C ASN A 51 -27.10 34.16 -5.62
N LEU A 52 -27.61 33.63 -4.51
CA LEU A 52 -26.80 33.36 -3.32
C LEU A 52 -25.77 32.26 -3.57
N VAL A 53 -26.16 31.20 -4.30
CA VAL A 53 -25.23 30.13 -4.70
C VAL A 53 -24.14 30.67 -5.64
N GLU A 54 -24.50 31.51 -6.61
CA GLU A 54 -23.55 32.09 -7.57
C GLU A 54 -22.62 33.12 -6.93
N SER A 55 -23.13 33.92 -6.00
CA SER A 55 -22.31 34.89 -5.26
C SER A 55 -21.25 34.22 -4.37
N GLY A 56 -21.47 32.96 -3.98
CA GLY A 56 -20.58 32.23 -3.08
C GLY A 56 -20.43 32.87 -1.70
N GLU A 57 -21.34 33.76 -1.32
CA GLU A 57 -21.23 34.60 -0.11
C GLU A 57 -21.54 33.82 1.17
N PHE A 58 -22.30 32.73 1.03
CA PHE A 58 -22.66 31.84 2.13
C PHE A 58 -21.71 30.64 2.16
N SER A 59 -20.67 30.76 2.98
CA SER A 59 -19.65 29.73 3.16
C SER A 59 -19.74 29.04 4.52
N THR A 60 -20.35 29.67 5.52
CA THR A 60 -20.46 29.07 6.86
C THR A 60 -21.62 28.07 6.96
N PRO A 61 -21.63 27.19 7.98
CA PRO A 61 -22.74 26.27 8.21
C PRO A 61 -24.11 26.95 8.34
N VAL A 62 -24.16 28.19 8.81
CA VAL A 62 -25.40 28.98 8.95
C VAL A 62 -25.95 29.36 7.58
N GLY A 63 -25.11 29.93 6.71
CA GLY A 63 -25.46 30.25 5.32
C GLY A 63 -25.87 29.03 4.50
N ILE A 64 -25.07 27.96 4.56
CA ILE A 64 -25.35 26.70 3.87
C ILE A 64 -26.67 26.09 4.36
N GLY A 65 -26.95 26.16 5.67
CA GLY A 65 -28.20 25.70 6.26
C GLY A 65 -29.43 26.40 5.65
N PHE A 66 -29.34 27.71 5.46
CA PHE A 66 -30.40 28.49 4.81
C PHE A 66 -30.58 28.12 3.34
N LEU A 67 -29.50 27.98 2.57
CA LEU A 67 -29.56 27.54 1.16
C LEU A 67 -30.23 26.17 1.04
N ARG A 68 -29.90 25.24 1.94
CA ARG A 68 -30.52 23.91 1.97
C ARG A 68 -32.01 23.96 2.32
N GLU A 69 -32.41 24.87 3.22
CA GLU A 69 -33.82 25.08 3.53
C GLU A 69 -34.59 25.61 2.31
N ALA A 70 -34.02 26.60 1.60
CA ALA A 70 -34.58 27.13 0.36
C ALA A 70 -34.70 26.04 -0.71
N GLN A 71 -33.62 25.28 -0.93
CA GLN A 71 -33.57 24.16 -1.86
C GLN A 71 -34.71 23.15 -1.57
N ARG A 72 -34.90 22.76 -0.31
CA ARG A 72 -35.95 21.81 0.10
C ARG A 72 -37.36 22.33 -0.18
N LYS A 73 -37.59 23.64 -0.11
CA LYS A 73 -38.88 24.25 -0.46
C LYS A 73 -39.13 24.21 -1.98
N LEU A 74 -38.09 24.47 -2.78
CA LEU A 74 -38.15 24.47 -4.25
C LEU A 74 -38.25 23.05 -4.86
N VAL A 75 -37.68 22.04 -4.20
CA VAL A 75 -37.68 20.62 -4.66
C VAL A 75 -39.07 20.01 -4.76
N LYS A 76 -40.10 20.63 -4.16
CA LYS A 76 -41.50 20.19 -4.25
C LYS A 76 -42.04 20.23 -5.68
N ASN A 77 -41.45 21.04 -6.56
CA ASN A 77 -41.81 21.13 -7.97
C ASN A 77 -40.76 20.38 -8.83
N PRO A 78 -41.15 19.37 -9.63
CA PRO A 78 -40.22 18.51 -10.36
C PRO A 78 -39.46 19.21 -11.49
N GLU A 79 -40.02 20.25 -12.12
CA GLU A 79 -39.32 21.01 -13.16
C GLU A 79 -38.18 21.84 -12.56
N GLN A 80 -38.45 22.36 -11.38
CA GLN A 80 -37.54 23.20 -10.62
C GLN A 80 -36.29 22.45 -10.15
N ARG A 81 -36.34 21.12 -10.02
CA ARG A 81 -35.19 20.29 -9.61
C ARG A 81 -34.11 20.14 -10.67
N LYS A 82 -34.47 20.16 -11.96
CA LYS A 82 -33.54 19.82 -13.06
C LYS A 82 -32.55 20.93 -13.39
N THR A 83 -32.91 22.18 -13.09
CA THR A 83 -32.13 23.37 -13.44
C THR A 83 -31.43 24.03 -12.25
N MET A 84 -31.54 23.44 -11.06
CA MET A 84 -31.12 24.07 -9.82
C MET A 84 -29.62 23.96 -9.62
N LYS A 85 -28.95 25.08 -9.33
CA LYS A 85 -27.51 25.12 -9.08
C LYS A 85 -27.18 24.32 -7.81
N ALA A 86 -26.08 23.56 -7.84
CA ALA A 86 -25.60 22.83 -6.67
C ALA A 86 -24.95 23.79 -5.66
N ILE A 87 -25.18 23.55 -4.36
CA ILE A 87 -24.51 24.32 -3.31
C ILE A 87 -23.04 23.87 -3.26
N PRO A 88 -22.07 24.78 -3.46
CA PRO A 88 -20.66 24.43 -3.40
C PRO A 88 -20.30 24.04 -1.96
N TYR A 89 -19.75 22.84 -1.77
CA TYR A 89 -19.24 22.40 -0.48
C TYR A 89 -17.73 22.65 -0.43
N SER A 90 -17.31 23.69 0.29
CA SER A 90 -15.92 23.82 0.72
C SER A 90 -15.76 23.02 2.01
N ALA A 91 -15.16 21.84 1.91
CA ALA A 91 -14.71 21.15 3.10
C ALA A 91 -13.74 22.07 3.84
N VAL A 92 -14.13 22.58 5.01
CA VAL A 92 -13.21 23.27 5.92
C VAL A 92 -12.19 22.22 6.35
N LEU A 93 -11.10 22.15 5.61
CA LEU A 93 -9.92 21.37 5.95
C LEU A 93 -9.33 22.01 7.21
N SER A 94 -9.87 21.61 8.34
CA SER A 94 -9.19 21.70 9.62
C SER A 94 -7.86 21.02 9.37
N LYS A 95 -6.77 21.79 9.33
CA LYS A 95 -5.43 21.25 9.23
C LYS A 95 -5.10 20.59 10.55
N GLU A 96 -5.74 19.46 10.83
CA GLU A 96 -5.17 18.45 11.71
C GLU A 96 -4.19 17.66 10.87
N GLU A 97 -2.96 17.65 11.35
CA GLU A 97 -1.88 16.88 10.77
C GLU A 97 -2.27 15.40 10.73
N GLY A 98 -2.42 14.89 9.50
CA GLY A 98 -2.50 13.46 9.23
C GLY A 98 -3.87 12.85 9.46
N ILE A 99 -4.68 12.77 8.39
CA ILE A 99 -5.23 11.50 7.92
C ILE A 99 -5.52 11.65 6.42
N SER A 100 -5.07 10.62 5.72
CA SER A 100 -5.22 10.29 4.31
C SER A 100 -6.63 10.45 3.74
N GLY A 101 -6.69 10.96 2.51
CA GLY A 101 -7.50 10.41 1.43
C GLY A 101 -9.02 10.52 1.56
N PHE A 102 -9.59 11.62 1.06
CA PHE A 102 -10.92 11.57 0.46
C PHE A 102 -10.90 12.37 -0.84
N SER A 103 -10.67 11.63 -1.92
CA SER A 103 -10.86 12.05 -3.31
C SER A 103 -12.34 11.92 -3.68
N ASP A 104 -12.87 12.91 -4.39
CA ASP A 104 -13.91 12.78 -5.43
C ASP A 104 -13.86 14.12 -6.19
N ASP A 105 -13.25 14.22 -7.37
CA ASP A 105 -13.76 13.73 -8.66
C ASP A 105 -15.22 14.12 -8.91
N PHE A 106 -15.42 15.36 -9.34
CA PHE A 106 -16.56 15.74 -10.19
C PHE A 106 -16.01 16.50 -11.39
N LYS A 107 -15.48 15.74 -12.36
CA LYS A 107 -15.37 16.19 -13.75
C LYS A 107 -16.68 15.87 -14.44
N GLU A 108 -17.52 16.88 -14.63
CA GLU A 108 -18.59 16.80 -15.63
C GLU A 108 -18.03 17.34 -16.96
N LYS A 109 -18.18 16.50 -17.98
CA LYS A 109 -17.65 16.63 -19.32
C LYS A 109 -18.84 16.79 -20.23
N ASP A 110 -19.03 17.97 -20.81
CA ASP A 110 -19.88 18.16 -21.99
C ASP A 110 -19.13 18.97 -23.05
N ALA A 111 -19.20 18.46 -24.29
CA ALA A 111 -18.62 18.96 -25.55
C ALA A 111 -19.34 20.25 -26.02
N SER A 112 -18.93 21.09 -26.98
CA SER A 112 -18.13 21.02 -28.22
C SER A 112 -18.00 22.51 -28.67
N GLU A 113 -16.79 23.05 -28.86
CA GLU A 113 -16.16 23.40 -30.17
C GLU A 113 -16.67 24.69 -30.85
N LYS A 114 -15.84 25.76 -30.88
CA LYS A 114 -15.35 26.40 -32.13
C LYS A 114 -14.32 27.54 -31.90
N ASP A 115 -13.15 27.32 -32.48
CA ASP A 115 -12.21 28.19 -33.21
C ASP A 115 -11.96 29.68 -32.86
N GLU A 116 -10.65 29.92 -32.74
CA GLU A 116 -9.82 30.97 -33.38
C GLU A 116 -9.39 32.22 -32.60
N ASN A 117 -8.06 32.26 -32.40
CA ASN A 117 -7.12 33.37 -32.17
C ASN A 117 -7.67 34.78 -31.87
N THR A 118 -7.20 35.39 -30.78
CA THR A 118 -6.55 36.71 -30.82
C THR A 118 -5.62 36.84 -29.62
N ASP A 119 -4.37 37.22 -29.89
CA ASP A 119 -3.31 37.51 -28.92
C ASP A 119 -3.66 38.66 -27.97
N LYS A 120 -2.96 38.63 -26.82
CA LYS A 120 -2.75 39.68 -25.81
C LYS A 120 -3.88 39.84 -24.80
N ASP A 121 -3.61 39.39 -23.57
CA ASP A 121 -3.36 40.32 -22.47
C ASP A 121 -2.70 39.57 -21.30
N GLU A 122 -1.44 39.95 -21.04
CA GLU A 122 -0.71 39.59 -19.83
C GLU A 122 -1.27 40.41 -18.68
N GLU A 123 -2.07 39.79 -17.81
CA GLU A 123 -2.17 40.13 -16.38
C GLU A 123 -3.14 39.14 -15.70
N LYS A 124 -2.76 38.62 -14.53
CA LYS A 124 -3.54 37.73 -13.61
C LYS A 124 -3.26 36.22 -13.64
N SER A 125 -2.06 35.76 -14.01
CA SER A 125 -1.69 34.34 -13.86
C SER A 125 -0.71 34.01 -12.71
N ASP A 126 -0.21 35.01 -11.97
CA ASP A 126 0.81 34.80 -10.91
C ASP A 126 0.34 33.88 -9.77
N GLY A 127 -0.94 33.95 -9.39
CA GLY A 127 -1.50 33.10 -8.34
C GLY A 127 -1.62 31.62 -8.75
N SER A 128 -1.94 31.36 -10.02
CA SER A 128 -2.12 30.00 -10.54
C SER A 128 -0.77 29.30 -10.82
N ILE A 129 0.25 30.04 -11.24
CA ILE A 129 1.60 29.51 -11.49
C ILE A 129 2.29 29.12 -10.17
N PHE A 130 2.15 29.91 -9.10
CA PHE A 130 2.70 29.58 -7.79
C PHE A 130 2.12 28.29 -7.21
N ILE A 131 0.80 28.07 -7.35
CA ILE A 131 0.12 26.86 -6.87
C ILE A 131 0.58 25.63 -7.66
N ILE A 132 0.74 25.75 -8.99
CA ILE A 132 1.24 24.65 -9.84
C ILE A 132 2.69 24.31 -9.48
N ASN A 133 3.54 25.30 -9.24
CA ASN A 133 4.94 25.05 -8.86
C ASN A 133 5.06 24.44 -7.44
N ASN A 134 4.20 24.84 -6.51
CA ASN A 134 4.15 24.25 -5.17
C ASN A 134 3.64 22.79 -5.21
N LEU A 135 2.67 22.48 -6.07
CA LEU A 135 2.17 21.12 -6.26
C LEU A 135 3.17 20.23 -7.02
N LYS A 136 3.80 20.74 -8.09
CA LYS A 136 4.88 20.04 -8.82
C LYS A 136 6.06 19.72 -7.91
N SER A 137 6.47 20.65 -7.05
CA SER A 137 7.56 20.43 -6.10
C SER A 137 7.20 19.35 -5.08
N LYS A 138 5.95 19.34 -4.59
CA LYS A 138 5.46 18.26 -3.71
C LYS A 138 5.41 16.91 -4.43
N ILE A 139 4.93 16.85 -5.67
CA ILE A 139 4.89 15.61 -6.48
C ILE A 139 6.29 15.03 -6.70
N ARG A 140 7.29 15.89 -6.99
CA ARG A 140 8.68 15.45 -7.12
C ARG A 140 9.22 14.85 -5.82
N ASN A 141 8.88 15.43 -4.67
CA ASN A 141 9.28 14.92 -3.36
C ASN A 141 8.57 13.59 -3.04
N TYR A 142 7.27 13.48 -3.35
CA TYR A 142 6.52 12.23 -3.18
C TYR A 142 7.07 11.09 -4.05
N ARG A 143 7.57 11.35 -5.26
CA ARG A 143 8.22 10.32 -6.09
C ARG A 143 9.46 9.73 -5.41
N ILE A 144 10.27 10.57 -4.76
CA ILE A 144 11.46 10.12 -4.02
C ILE A 144 11.04 9.30 -2.78
N ILE A 145 10.02 9.75 -2.06
CA ILE A 145 9.48 9.06 -0.88
C ILE A 145 8.88 7.69 -1.25
N ILE A 146 8.11 7.61 -2.33
CA ILE A 146 7.53 6.36 -2.84
C ILE A 146 8.63 5.41 -3.31
N ALA A 147 9.65 5.92 -4.03
CA ALA A 147 10.79 5.10 -4.45
C ALA A 147 11.56 4.56 -3.23
N PHE A 148 11.80 5.39 -2.21
CA PHE A 148 12.46 4.97 -0.98
C PHE A 148 11.64 3.91 -0.22
N MET A 149 10.32 4.10 -0.13
CA MET A 149 9.41 3.13 0.49
C MET A 149 9.42 1.78 -0.24
N ALA A 150 9.43 1.79 -1.58
CA ALA A 150 9.53 0.58 -2.39
C ALA A 150 10.88 -0.14 -2.16
N VAL A 151 11.99 0.61 -2.12
CA VAL A 151 13.31 0.04 -1.83
C VAL A 151 13.35 -0.58 -0.43
N MET A 152 12.78 0.09 0.58
CA MET A 152 12.73 -0.45 1.96
C MET A 152 11.98 -1.78 2.06
N VAL A 153 10.97 -2.01 1.22
CA VAL A 153 10.23 -3.28 1.16
C VAL A 153 10.99 -4.33 0.33
N LEU A 154 11.71 -3.93 -0.72
CA LEU A 154 12.45 -4.84 -1.59
C LEU A 154 13.76 -5.36 -0.94
N VAL A 155 14.44 -4.55 -0.12
CA VAL A 155 15.67 -4.94 0.59
C VAL A 155 15.50 -6.20 1.44
N PRO A 156 14.52 -6.32 2.35
CA PRO A 156 14.34 -7.54 3.15
C PRO A 156 13.96 -8.74 2.27
N PHE A 157 13.20 -8.51 1.19
CA PHE A 157 12.88 -9.56 0.23
C PHE A 157 14.13 -10.06 -0.52
N GLY A 158 15.03 -9.14 -0.88
CA GLY A 158 16.33 -9.45 -1.44
C GLY A 158 17.14 -10.34 -0.52
N VAL A 159 17.31 -9.96 0.76
CA VAL A 159 18.09 -10.75 1.74
C VAL A 159 17.52 -12.17 1.89
N VAL A 160 16.20 -12.33 1.97
CA VAL A 160 15.55 -13.66 2.07
C VAL A 160 15.78 -14.50 0.81
N ILE A 161 15.72 -13.89 -0.38
CA ILE A 161 15.99 -14.59 -1.65
C ILE A 161 17.47 -14.94 -1.77
N TYR A 162 18.38 -14.04 -1.38
CA TYR A 162 19.83 -14.30 -1.41
C TYR A 162 20.22 -15.44 -0.46
N ASP A 163 19.66 -15.48 0.76
CA ASP A 163 19.89 -16.56 1.70
C ASP A 163 19.39 -17.91 1.14
N LYS A 164 18.19 -17.94 0.55
CA LYS A 164 17.68 -19.15 -0.13
C LYS A 164 18.50 -19.54 -1.35
N PHE A 165 18.97 -18.58 -2.16
CA PHE A 165 19.74 -18.86 -3.37
C PHE A 165 21.15 -19.37 -3.04
N PHE A 166 21.84 -18.74 -2.09
CA PHE A 166 23.16 -19.18 -1.64
C PHE A 166 23.08 -20.49 -0.84
N SER A 167 22.08 -20.64 0.04
CA SER A 167 21.84 -21.89 0.79
C SER A 167 21.44 -23.04 -0.13
N ALA A 168 20.67 -22.81 -1.20
CA ALA A 168 20.32 -23.87 -2.14
C ALA A 168 21.53 -24.36 -2.95
N ASN A 169 22.40 -23.45 -3.39
CA ASN A 169 23.63 -23.82 -4.10
C ASN A 169 24.61 -24.55 -3.17
N SER A 170 24.82 -24.06 -1.94
CA SER A 170 25.74 -24.72 -0.99
C SER A 170 25.17 -26.01 -0.42
N ALA A 171 23.85 -26.15 -0.26
CA ALA A 171 23.22 -27.40 0.18
C ALA A 171 23.40 -28.51 -0.85
N GLN A 172 23.40 -28.19 -2.15
CA GLN A 172 23.70 -29.17 -3.20
C GLN A 172 25.17 -29.62 -3.14
N GLU A 173 26.12 -28.68 -3.02
CA GLU A 173 27.54 -29.03 -2.91
C GLU A 173 27.84 -29.79 -1.62
N ALA A 174 27.25 -29.40 -0.48
CA ALA A 174 27.40 -30.09 0.79
C ALA A 174 26.81 -31.51 0.75
N LEU A 175 25.60 -31.68 0.20
CA LEU A 175 25.00 -33.00 0.00
C LEU A 175 25.89 -33.87 -0.90
N VAL A 176 26.34 -33.35 -2.04
CA VAL A 176 27.20 -34.08 -2.97
C VAL A 176 28.54 -34.47 -2.32
N ASN A 177 29.12 -33.59 -1.50
CA ASN A 177 30.34 -33.88 -0.76
C ASN A 177 30.13 -34.97 0.30
N GLU A 178 29.00 -34.97 1.01
CA GLU A 178 28.66 -36.04 1.95
C GLU A 178 28.49 -37.39 1.22
N TYR A 179 27.78 -37.43 0.09
CA TYR A 179 27.68 -38.65 -0.73
C TYR A 179 29.04 -39.12 -1.26
N ALA A 180 29.93 -38.20 -1.66
CA ALA A 180 31.28 -38.51 -2.08
C ALA A 180 32.09 -39.14 -0.93
N SER A 181 32.03 -38.53 0.26
CA SER A 181 32.71 -39.05 1.45
C SER A 181 32.19 -40.41 1.90
N TRP A 182 30.86 -40.64 1.84
CA TRP A 182 30.27 -41.95 2.13
C TRP A 182 30.67 -43.01 1.13
N LYS A 183 30.78 -42.66 -0.14
CA LYS A 183 31.26 -43.59 -1.17
C LYS A 183 32.70 -44.00 -0.91
N GLU A 184 33.56 -43.07 -0.51
CA GLU A 184 34.94 -43.38 -0.12
C GLU A 184 35.01 -44.26 1.13
N GLU A 185 34.19 -43.97 2.16
CA GLU A 185 34.13 -44.78 3.38
C GLU A 185 33.64 -46.21 3.12
N LEU A 186 32.60 -46.37 2.28
CA LEU A 186 32.08 -47.67 1.88
C LEU A 186 33.12 -48.45 1.07
N THR A 187 33.80 -47.81 0.13
CA THR A 187 34.86 -48.44 -0.68
C THR A 187 36.01 -48.92 0.21
N LYS A 188 36.39 -48.12 1.22
CA LYS A 188 37.41 -48.50 2.19
C LYS A 188 36.98 -49.69 3.05
N LYS A 189 35.73 -49.73 3.50
CA LYS A 189 35.18 -50.87 4.27
C LYS A 189 35.07 -52.13 3.43
N GLU A 190 34.71 -52.02 2.15
CA GLU A 190 34.67 -53.15 1.23
C GLU A 190 36.09 -53.71 0.98
N GLN A 191 37.09 -52.85 0.83
CA GLN A 191 38.49 -53.26 0.74
C GLN A 191 38.97 -53.98 2.01
N GLU A 192 38.66 -53.45 3.20
CA GLU A 192 39.04 -54.09 4.46
C GLU A 192 38.37 -55.45 4.64
N LEU A 193 37.10 -55.60 4.27
CA LEU A 193 36.39 -56.88 4.30
C LEU A 193 37.01 -57.89 3.32
N ASN A 194 37.33 -57.45 2.10
CA ASN A 194 37.96 -58.31 1.09
C ASN A 194 39.37 -58.78 1.52
N GLU A 195 40.15 -57.92 2.17
CA GLU A 195 41.44 -58.33 2.74
C GLU A 195 41.26 -59.37 3.85
N ARG A 196 40.28 -59.16 4.75
CA ARG A 196 39.95 -60.13 5.80
C ARG A 196 39.45 -61.46 5.22
N GLU A 197 38.65 -61.41 4.16
CA GLU A 197 38.15 -62.61 3.47
C GLU A 197 39.30 -63.39 2.82
N LYS A 198 40.21 -62.71 2.12
CA LYS A 198 41.41 -63.34 1.54
C LYS A 198 42.34 -63.94 2.60
N ILE A 199 42.50 -63.28 3.74
CA ILE A 199 43.29 -63.82 4.86
C ILE A 199 42.60 -65.07 5.41
N PHE A 200 41.28 -65.04 5.57
CA PHE A 200 40.52 -66.18 6.08
C PHE A 200 40.53 -67.37 5.11
N GLU A 201 40.37 -67.12 3.81
CA GLU A 201 40.44 -68.12 2.74
C GLU A 201 41.86 -68.71 2.65
N GLY A 202 42.91 -67.88 2.63
CA GLY A 202 44.29 -68.37 2.65
C GLY A 202 44.66 -69.13 3.93
N MET A 203 44.05 -68.80 5.07
CA MET A 203 44.23 -69.55 6.32
C MET A 203 43.46 -70.88 6.30
N ALA A 204 42.27 -70.92 5.70
CA ALA A 204 41.49 -72.13 5.49
C ALA A 204 42.20 -73.11 4.54
N ASP A 205 42.75 -72.61 3.42
CA ASP A 205 43.54 -73.41 2.47
C ASP A 205 44.81 -73.96 3.11
N LYS A 206 45.51 -73.14 3.90
CA LYS A 206 46.72 -73.59 4.62
C LYS A 206 46.38 -74.65 5.67
N LYS A 207 45.25 -74.51 6.36
CA LYS A 207 44.77 -75.49 7.33
C LYS A 207 44.42 -76.81 6.63
N LEU A 208 43.65 -76.77 5.54
CA LEU A 208 43.31 -77.94 4.73
C LEU A 208 44.57 -78.66 4.22
N ASN A 209 45.53 -77.93 3.66
CA ASN A 209 46.78 -78.51 3.18
C ASN A 209 47.63 -79.13 4.31
N SER A 210 47.66 -78.51 5.50
CA SER A 210 48.37 -79.10 6.66
C SER A 210 47.70 -80.37 7.19
N GLU A 211 46.37 -80.45 7.14
CA GLU A 211 45.59 -81.60 7.59
C GLU A 211 45.72 -82.77 6.61
N ILE A 212 45.74 -82.49 5.29
CA ILE A 212 46.05 -83.48 4.25
C ILE A 212 47.48 -84.02 4.42
N LYS A 213 48.47 -83.14 4.66
CA LYS A 213 49.87 -83.55 4.82
C LYS A 213 50.12 -84.37 6.09
N ALA A 214 49.46 -84.03 7.19
CA ALA A 214 49.51 -84.84 8.42
C ALA A 214 48.86 -86.22 8.24
N GLY A 215 47.76 -86.31 7.48
CA GLY A 215 47.14 -87.58 7.12
C GLY A 215 47.96 -88.43 6.13
N GLU A 216 48.80 -87.80 5.29
CA GLU A 216 49.77 -88.48 4.43
C GLU A 216 50.98 -89.01 5.22
N GLU A 217 51.45 -88.27 6.22
CA GLU A 217 52.55 -88.69 7.10
C GLU A 217 52.13 -89.85 8.03
N GLU A 218 50.91 -89.85 8.60
CA GLU A 218 50.42 -91.02 9.38
C GLU A 218 50.21 -92.29 8.53
N ASN A 219 49.82 -92.16 7.25
CA ASN A 219 49.70 -93.32 6.36
C ASN A 219 51.04 -93.79 5.77
N GLY A 220 52.08 -92.95 5.78
CA GLY A 220 53.43 -93.31 5.36
C GLY A 220 54.25 -94.07 6.40
N GLU A 221 53.94 -93.92 7.69
CA GLU A 221 54.72 -94.52 8.77
C GLU A 221 54.26 -95.94 9.15
N SER A 222 53.11 -96.41 8.65
CA SER A 222 52.57 -97.75 8.91
C SER A 222 53.01 -98.85 7.92
N GLN A 223 53.88 -98.56 6.95
CA GLN A 223 54.39 -99.58 5.99
C GLN A 223 55.89 -99.88 6.08
N ASN A 224 56.60 -99.46 7.13
CA ASN A 224 57.99 -99.86 7.36
C ASN A 224 58.26 -100.37 8.79
N SER A 225 57.61 -101.48 9.16
CA SER A 225 58.15 -102.41 10.17
C SER A 225 57.42 -103.76 10.07
N GLY A 226 58.01 -104.69 9.32
CA GLY A 226 57.50 -106.06 9.19
C GLY A 226 58.26 -106.82 8.11
N SER A 227 59.17 -107.66 8.57
CA SER A 227 60.03 -108.64 7.90
C SER A 227 59.62 -109.18 6.53
#